data_AF-A0A7K9KRY6-F1
#
_entry.id   AF-A0A7K9KRY6-F1
#
_cell.length_a   1.000
_cell.length_b   1.000
_cell.length_c   1.000
_cell.angle_alpha   90.00
_cell.angle_beta   90.00
_cell.angle_gamma   90.00
#
_symmetry.space_group_name_H-M   'P 1'
#
loop_
_entity.id
_entity.type
_entity.pdbx_description
1 polymer ?
#
loop_
_entity_poly.entity_id
_entity_poly.type
_entity_poly.pdbx_seq_one_letter_code
_entity_poly.pdbx_strand_id
1 'polypeptide(L)'
;GRGGRERRALALALPLAPEAIVTLPVEDLKAILGRAGTSGAQLALARDIRRRGRNKVAAQRCRRRRLEAMAGLRAELARLGRERERLLRARGHAERALGTLRRDLERVTRQLLGDLGDG
;
A
#
# COMPACT_ATOMS: atom_id res chain seq x y z
N GLY A 1 31.37 23.27 -10.45
CA GLY A 1 31.27 24.39 -11.41
C GLY A 1 30.81 25.67 -10.73
N ARG A 2 31.18 26.85 -11.25
CA ARG A 2 30.90 28.18 -10.66
C ARG A 2 29.42 28.40 -10.33
N GLY A 3 28.48 27.94 -11.16
CA GLY A 3 27.04 28.07 -10.93
C GLY A 3 26.47 27.33 -9.71
N GLY A 4 27.17 26.33 -9.16
CA GLY A 4 26.76 25.65 -7.93
C GLY A 4 27.04 26.45 -6.66
N ARG A 5 28.11 27.27 -6.68
CA ARG A 5 28.48 28.15 -5.56
C ARG A 5 27.58 29.38 -5.51
N GLU A 6 27.30 29.99 -6.67
CA GLU A 6 26.34 31.10 -6.78
C GLU A 6 24.94 30.69 -6.33
N ARG A 7 24.45 29.53 -6.75
CA ARG A 7 23.15 29.01 -6.27
C ARG A 7 23.13 28.78 -4.76
N ARG A 8 24.25 28.37 -4.15
CA ARG A 8 24.36 28.21 -2.69
C ARG A 8 24.37 29.56 -1.98
N ALA A 9 25.15 30.53 -2.47
CA ALA A 9 25.20 31.88 -1.90
C ALA A 9 23.81 32.56 -1.99
N LEU A 10 23.13 32.44 -3.13
CA LEU A 10 21.76 32.92 -3.31
C LEU A 10 20.77 32.22 -2.39
N ALA A 11 20.94 30.91 -2.14
CA ALA A 11 20.09 30.16 -1.22
C ALA A 11 20.27 30.61 0.23
N LEU A 12 21.50 30.93 0.64
CA LEU A 12 21.81 31.48 1.97
C LEU A 12 21.27 32.91 2.14
N ALA A 13 21.07 33.63 1.04
CA ALA A 13 20.50 34.99 1.03
C ALA A 13 18.97 35.01 0.91
N LEU A 14 18.29 33.86 0.87
CA LEU A 14 16.82 33.82 0.91
C LEU A 14 16.34 34.06 2.35
N PRO A 15 15.23 34.81 2.55
CA PRO A 15 14.70 35.12 3.88
C PRO A 15 14.03 33.91 4.57
N LEU A 16 14.18 32.71 4.02
CA LEU A 16 13.46 31.50 4.41
C LEU A 16 14.35 30.27 4.21
N ALA A 17 14.21 29.30 5.11
CA ALA A 17 14.83 28.00 4.94
C ALA A 17 14.22 27.24 3.74
N PRO A 18 14.99 26.38 3.05
CA PRO A 18 14.50 25.55 1.95
C PRO A 18 13.25 24.74 2.29
N GLU A 19 13.14 24.26 3.52
CA GLU A 19 12.00 23.48 4.02
C GLU A 19 10.73 24.34 4.01
N ALA A 20 10.80 25.56 4.53
CA ALA A 20 9.68 26.51 4.54
C ALA A 20 9.25 26.88 3.10
N ILE A 21 10.21 27.05 2.19
CA ILE A 21 9.95 27.31 0.77
C ILE A 21 9.14 26.16 0.13
N VAL A 22 9.33 24.92 0.59
CA VAL A 22 8.63 23.73 0.07
C VAL A 22 7.23 23.58 0.68
N THR A 23 7.05 23.91 1.96
CA THR A 23 5.82 23.60 2.72
C THR A 23 4.82 24.74 2.78
N LEU A 24 5.26 26.01 2.80
CA LEU A 24 4.37 27.15 2.98
C LEU A 24 3.31 27.26 1.87
N PRO A 25 2.12 27.78 2.16
CA PRO A 25 1.18 28.23 1.13
C PRO A 25 1.83 29.23 0.17
N VAL A 26 1.32 29.27 -1.07
CA VAL A 26 1.90 30.14 -2.11
C VAL A 26 1.77 31.62 -1.74
N GLU A 27 0.66 32.01 -1.10
CA GLU A 27 0.42 33.40 -0.73
C GLU A 27 1.34 33.87 0.41
N ASP A 28 1.55 33.04 1.43
CA ASP A 28 2.50 33.33 2.52
C ASP A 28 3.94 33.43 1.98
N LEU A 29 4.32 32.51 1.09
CA LEU A 29 5.63 32.54 0.45
C LEU A 29 5.82 33.82 -0.36
N LYS A 30 4.83 34.25 -1.15
CA LYS A 30 4.86 35.50 -1.91
C LYS A 30 4.96 36.71 -0.99
N ALA A 31 4.18 36.75 0.10
CA ALA A 31 4.18 37.85 1.05
C ALA A 31 5.55 38.04 1.71
N ILE A 32 6.20 36.95 2.13
CA ILE A 32 7.53 36.99 2.76
C ILE A 32 8.61 37.40 1.75
N LEU A 33 8.60 36.83 0.55
CA LEU A 33 9.57 37.16 -0.50
C LEU A 33 9.41 38.61 -1.00
N GLY A 34 8.17 39.12 -1.05
CA GLY A 34 7.86 40.50 -1.40
C GLY A 34 8.35 41.50 -0.35
N ARG A 35 8.08 41.24 0.94
CA ARG A 35 8.55 42.09 2.05
C ARG A 35 10.08 42.17 2.15
N ALA A 36 10.77 41.08 1.80
CA ALA A 36 12.22 41.01 1.84
C ALA A 36 12.93 41.66 0.63
N GLY A 37 12.20 42.21 -0.34
CA GLY A 37 12.79 42.84 -1.53
C GLY A 37 13.63 41.88 -2.38
N THR A 38 13.24 40.60 -2.46
CA THR A 38 14.03 39.57 -3.16
C THR A 38 14.17 39.85 -4.65
N SER A 39 15.38 39.67 -5.18
CA SER A 39 15.69 39.87 -6.61
C SER A 39 15.08 38.79 -7.50
N GLY A 40 14.96 39.06 -8.81
CA GLY A 40 14.46 38.08 -9.79
C GLY A 40 15.23 36.74 -9.79
N ALA A 41 16.55 36.78 -9.57
CA ALA A 41 17.37 35.58 -9.45
C ALA A 41 17.04 34.76 -8.19
N GLN A 42 16.79 35.43 -7.05
CA GLN A 42 16.37 34.79 -5.80
C GLN A 42 14.96 34.19 -5.92
N LEU A 43 14.03 34.90 -6.56
CA LEU A 43 12.67 34.40 -6.84
C LEU A 43 12.70 33.14 -7.73
N ALA A 44 13.52 33.16 -8.79
CA ALA A 44 13.70 32.01 -9.66
C ALA A 44 14.29 30.80 -8.90
N LEU A 45 15.25 31.05 -8.01
CA LEU A 45 15.83 30.03 -7.14
C LEU A 45 14.80 29.45 -6.17
N ALA A 46 14.02 30.29 -5.48
CA ALA A 46 12.99 29.85 -4.55
C ALA A 46 11.92 28.97 -5.25
N ARG A 47 11.50 29.36 -6.46
CA ARG A 47 10.60 28.53 -7.29
C ARG A 47 11.20 27.17 -7.63
N ASP A 48 12.48 27.13 -8.00
CA ASP A 48 13.16 25.88 -8.35
C ASP A 48 13.37 24.98 -7.12
N ILE A 49 13.72 25.55 -5.95
CA ILE A 49 13.77 24.84 -4.67
C ILE A 49 12.41 24.22 -4.36
N ARG A 50 11.33 25.02 -4.41
CA ARG A 50 9.96 24.55 -4.14
C ARG A 50 9.54 23.45 -5.11
N ARG A 51 9.81 23.61 -6.42
CA ARG A 51 9.49 22.62 -7.44
C ARG A 51 10.20 21.29 -7.17
N ARG A 52 11.52 21.33 -6.93
CA ARG A 52 12.32 20.12 -6.65
C ARG A 52 11.92 19.47 -5.33
N GLY A 53 11.68 20.26 -4.28
CA GLY A 53 11.23 19.75 -2.98
C GLY A 53 9.86 19.09 -3.05
N ARG A 54 8.87 19.70 -3.73
CA ARG A 54 7.56 19.07 -3.94
C ARG A 54 7.65 17.79 -4.76
N ASN A 55 8.47 17.74 -5.81
CA ASN A 55 8.70 16.51 -6.56
C ASN A 55 9.36 15.41 -5.70
N LYS A 56 10.31 15.77 -4.84
CA LYS A 56 10.92 14.82 -3.89
C LYS A 56 9.86 14.21 -2.96
N VAL A 57 9.00 15.05 -2.37
CA VAL A 57 7.91 14.59 -1.49
C VAL A 57 6.89 13.74 -2.25
N ALA A 58 6.52 14.14 -3.48
CA ALA A 58 5.61 13.36 -4.32
C ALA A 58 6.20 11.98 -4.66
N ALA A 59 7.47 11.91 -5.03
CA ALA A 59 8.17 10.65 -5.28
C ALA A 59 8.22 9.76 -4.03
N GLN A 60 8.50 10.34 -2.85
CA GLN A 60 8.45 9.61 -1.59
C GLN A 60 7.05 9.06 -1.29
N ARG A 61 6.00 9.89 -1.45
CA ARG A 61 4.60 9.44 -1.26
C ARG A 61 4.22 8.35 -2.25
N CYS A 62 4.64 8.44 -3.51
CA CYS A 62 4.42 7.42 -4.52
C CYS A 62 5.08 6.08 -4.12
N ARG A 63 6.36 6.12 -3.73
CA ARG A 63 7.07 4.93 -3.24
C ARG A 63 6.39 4.33 -2.01
N ARG A 64 5.98 5.17 -1.05
CA ARG A 64 5.28 4.72 0.15
C ARG A 64 3.96 4.03 -0.18
N ARG A 65 3.12 4.64 -1.01
CA ARG A 65 1.86 4.04 -1.48
C ARG A 65 2.06 2.70 -2.18
N ARG A 66 3.10 2.58 -3.02
CA ARG A 66 3.45 1.32 -3.67
C ARG A 66 3.81 0.24 -2.65
N LEU A 67 4.61 0.57 -1.65
CA LEU A 67 5.00 -0.37 -0.58
C LEU A 67 3.80 -0.78 0.29
N GLU A 68 2.94 0.18 0.64
CA GLU A 68 1.69 -0.07 1.36
C GLU A 68 0.78 -1.03 0.57
N ALA A 69 0.61 -0.80 -0.74
CA ALA A 69 -0.16 -1.69 -1.61
C ALA A 69 0.44 -3.10 -1.69
N MET A 70 1.76 -3.22 -1.84
CA MET A 70 2.45 -4.52 -1.84
C MET A 70 2.26 -5.27 -0.50
N ALA A 71 2.33 -4.56 0.63
CA ALA A 71 2.09 -5.14 1.94
C ALA A 71 0.64 -5.63 2.09
N GLY A 72 -0.34 -4.84 1.64
CA GLY A 72 -1.75 -5.22 1.61
C GLY A 72 -2.01 -6.48 0.78
N LEU A 73 -1.47 -6.54 -0.44
CA LEU A 73 -1.59 -7.71 -1.32
C LEU A 73 -0.97 -8.97 -0.71
N ARG A 74 0.19 -8.86 -0.04
CA ARG A 74 0.82 -9.99 0.67
C ARG A 74 -0.05 -10.49 1.82
N ALA A 75 -0.65 -9.59 2.60
CA ALA A 75 -1.55 -9.95 3.68
C ALA A 75 -2.81 -10.65 3.15
N GLU A 76 -3.37 -10.17 2.04
CA GLU A 76 -4.54 -10.78 1.40
C GLU A 76 -4.22 -12.17 0.83
N LEU A 77 -3.09 -12.33 0.13
CA LEU A 77 -2.64 -13.64 -0.33
C LEU A 77 -2.49 -14.63 0.83
N ALA A 78 -1.90 -14.21 1.95
CA ALA A 78 -1.77 -15.06 3.13
C ALA A 78 -3.13 -15.42 3.75
N ARG A 79 -4.08 -14.47 3.78
CA ARG A 79 -5.46 -14.72 4.24
C ARG A 79 -6.17 -15.73 3.34
N LEU A 80 -6.10 -15.55 2.02
CA LEU A 80 -6.69 -16.45 1.04
C LEU A 80 -6.05 -17.85 1.11
N GLY A 81 -4.74 -17.94 1.33
CA GLY A 81 -4.04 -19.20 1.55
C GLY A 81 -4.59 -19.97 2.75
N ARG A 82 -4.72 -19.32 3.91
CA ARG A 82 -5.32 -19.93 5.12
C ARG A 82 -6.76 -20.36 4.89
N GLU A 83 -7.54 -19.55 4.19
CA GLU A 83 -8.94 -19.88 3.87
C GLU A 83 -9.04 -21.10 2.96
N ARG A 84 -8.21 -21.17 1.91
CA ARG A 84 -8.13 -22.33 1.03
C ARG A 84 -7.82 -23.61 1.81
N GLU A 85 -6.84 -23.58 2.71
CA GLU A 85 -6.51 -24.74 3.54
C GLU A 85 -7.66 -25.15 4.46
N ARG A 86 -8.36 -24.18 5.06
CA ARG A 86 -9.56 -24.44 5.87
C ARG A 86 -10.63 -25.16 5.06
N LEU A 87 -10.91 -24.68 3.85
CA LEU A 87 -11.89 -25.28 2.95
C LEU A 87 -11.48 -26.69 2.50
N LEU A 88 -10.20 -26.92 2.20
CA LEU A 88 -9.70 -28.25 1.85
C LEU A 88 -9.86 -29.24 3.00
N ARG A 89 -9.59 -28.81 4.25
CA ARG A 89 -9.84 -29.64 5.44
C ARG A 89 -11.32 -29.96 5.60
N ALA A 90 -12.20 -28.96 5.45
CA ALA A 90 -13.64 -29.14 5.54
C ALA A 90 -14.16 -30.12 4.46
N ARG A 91 -13.67 -29.99 3.22
CA ARG A 91 -13.99 -30.92 2.12
C ARG A 91 -13.59 -32.35 2.47
N GLY A 92 -12.38 -32.56 2.99
CA GLY A 92 -11.92 -33.88 3.40
C GLY A 92 -12.76 -34.49 4.54
N HIS A 93 -13.23 -33.67 5.50
CA HIS A 93 -14.17 -34.14 6.53
C HIS A 93 -15.51 -34.58 5.91
N ALA A 94 -16.06 -33.78 4.98
CA ALA A 94 -17.31 -34.10 4.30
C ALA A 94 -17.20 -35.38 3.46
N GLU A 95 -16.11 -35.55 2.70
CA GLU A 95 -15.84 -36.76 1.92
C GLU A 95 -15.79 -38.01 2.82
N ARG A 96 -15.12 -37.93 3.98
CA ARG A 96 -15.09 -39.03 4.95
C ARG A 96 -16.47 -39.35 5.53
N ALA A 97 -17.23 -38.32 5.92
CA ALA A 97 -18.58 -38.50 6.46
C ALA A 97 -19.51 -39.17 5.44
N LEU A 98 -19.48 -38.70 4.18
CA LEU A 98 -20.23 -39.32 3.07
C LEU A 98 -19.82 -40.78 2.85
N GLY A 99 -18.53 -41.09 2.92
CA GLY A 99 -18.03 -42.46 2.82
C GLY A 99 -18.57 -43.38 3.92
N THR A 100 -18.66 -42.88 5.17
CA THR A 100 -19.25 -43.64 6.28
C THR A 100 -20.75 -43.87 6.07
N LEU A 101 -21.51 -42.81 5.75
CA LEU A 101 -22.95 -42.93 5.52
C LEU A 101 -23.28 -43.91 4.38
N ARG A 102 -22.49 -43.94 3.31
CA ARG A 102 -22.65 -44.90 2.22
C ARG A 102 -22.48 -46.34 2.70
N ARG A 103 -21.43 -46.62 3.47
CA ARG A 103 -21.19 -47.97 4.04
C ARG A 103 -22.30 -48.38 5.00
N ASP A 104 -22.79 -47.46 5.82
CA ASP A 104 -23.89 -47.73 6.74
C ASP A 104 -25.18 -48.03 6.01
N LEU A 105 -25.48 -47.29 4.94
CA LEU A 105 -26.63 -47.56 4.08
C LEU A 105 -26.52 -48.95 3.43
N GLU A 106 -25.38 -49.28 2.82
CA GLU A 106 -25.14 -50.60 2.22
C GLU A 106 -25.27 -51.74 3.24
N ARG A 107 -24.88 -51.52 4.49
CA ARG A 107 -25.03 -52.49 5.57
C ARG A 107 -26.50 -52.70 5.90
N VAL A 108 -27.24 -51.62 6.14
CA VAL A 108 -28.67 -51.69 6.50
C VAL A 108 -29.50 -52.27 5.36
N THR A 109 -29.24 -51.87 4.11
CA THR A 109 -29.92 -52.43 2.94
C THR A 109 -29.70 -53.93 2.82
N ARG A 110 -28.47 -54.43 3.04
CA ARG A 110 -28.20 -55.87 3.04
C ARG A 110 -28.90 -56.61 4.18
N GLN A 111 -28.94 -56.03 5.38
CA GLN A 111 -29.65 -56.64 6.51
C GLN A 111 -31.15 -56.80 6.20
N LEU A 112 -31.80 -55.73 5.75
CA LEU A 112 -33.23 -55.77 5.41
C LEU A 112 -33.56 -56.77 4.31
N LEU A 113 -32.72 -56.86 3.26
CA LEU A 113 -32.94 -57.83 2.18
C LEU A 113 -32.71 -59.27 2.63
N GLY A 114 -31.76 -59.51 3.55
CA GLY A 114 -31.57 -60.82 4.17
C GLY A 114 -32.78 -61.23 5.02
N ASP A 115 -33.23 -60.33 5.89
CA ASP A 115 -34.37 -60.57 6.79
C ASP A 115 -35.68 -60.84 6.03
N LEU A 116 -35.84 -60.32 4.81
CA LEU A 116 -36.99 -60.57 3.93
C LEU A 116 -36.85 -61.84 3.08
N GLY A 117 -35.63 -62.37 2.90
CA GLY A 117 -35.35 -63.56 2.09
C GLY A 117 -35.43 -64.88 2.86
N ASP A 118 -35.39 -64.82 4.19
CA ASP A 118 -35.47 -65.98 5.11
C ASP A 118 -36.90 -66.20 5.66
N GLY A 119 -37.93 -65.63 5.03
CA GLY A 119 -39.34 -65.71 5.41
C GLY A 119 -40.25 -66.40 4.41
#